data_AF-A0A1G8SH86-F1
#
_entry.id   AF-A0A1G8SH86-F1
#
_cell.length_a   1.000
_cell.length_b   1.000
_cell.length_c   1.000
_cell.angle_alpha   90.00
_cell.angle_beta   90.00
_cell.angle_gamma   90.00
#
_symmetry.space_group_name_H-M   'P 1'
#
loop_
_entity.id
_entity.type
_entity.pdbx_description
1 polymer ?
#
loop_
_entity_poly.entity_id
_entity_poly.type
_entity_poly.pdbx_seq_one_letter_code
_entity_poly.pdbx_strand_id
1 'polypeptide(L)'
;MPHSHLLRQECSPVETSGAIKHVVFSCLQWSGPNLETRTYAGHQRFALVYDGALDDRRIRMLERALILGALPPVTLIVDLESGFYVFVDSAVTNGTIRPTINLWAKVMGIDQGQPWAANIFSESDLYSGKAIIPLPEQAKQVHEMYSLGINNYKLPSLDPDPDEENVEEVSDPSQQLPAHPQRPQSNVSPLITKQLSNAAQGFQDGTHPPEKFRNSNLHALMSKTKIHEITELTVRDVIYMHSAVGANLEPGLFRGQDDEIDLPPMAGRVIAMYIRAKKLSETDPLFPSADGSRAAMSVSELEKIYYDWLTSDQINPLKTSVGVIRRCMTDLMRKAELQYLAEECESLSFHTLTVTTLCLMTLMQHSVDATAVV
;
A
#
# COMPACT_ATOMS: atom_id res chain seq x y z
N MET A 1 13.27 -3.97 -15.55
CA MET A 1 12.08 -4.74 -15.11
C MET A 1 10.98 -3.74 -14.84
N PRO A 2 9.73 -4.02 -15.22
CA PRO A 2 8.62 -3.14 -14.89
C PRO A 2 8.50 -3.06 -13.36
N HIS A 3 8.33 -1.85 -12.83
CA HIS A 3 8.15 -1.62 -11.40
C HIS A 3 6.67 -1.45 -11.11
N SER A 4 6.17 -2.17 -10.11
CA SER A 4 4.84 -1.95 -9.56
C SER A 4 4.91 -0.91 -8.46
N HIS A 5 3.93 -0.01 -8.40
CA HIS A 5 3.79 0.94 -7.28
C HIS A 5 3.04 0.33 -6.09
N LEU A 6 2.36 -0.81 -6.30
CA LEU A 6 1.42 -1.40 -5.35
C LEU A 6 1.88 -2.76 -4.82
N LEU A 7 2.71 -3.45 -5.60
CA LEU A 7 3.25 -4.76 -5.30
C LEU A 7 4.75 -4.62 -5.01
N ARG A 8 5.16 -5.05 -3.82
CA ARG A 8 6.57 -5.13 -3.48
C ARG A 8 7.14 -6.42 -4.07
N GLN A 9 8.23 -6.30 -4.80
CA GLN A 9 8.97 -7.45 -5.28
C GLN A 9 9.90 -7.98 -4.17
N GLU A 10 9.74 -9.24 -3.78
CA GLU A 10 10.49 -9.88 -2.68
C GLU A 10 11.78 -10.56 -3.14
N CYS A 11 11.87 -10.94 -4.42
CA CYS A 11 13.07 -11.52 -5.00
C CYS A 11 13.30 -11.05 -6.43
N SER A 12 14.55 -10.99 -6.88
CA SER A 12 14.86 -10.84 -8.31
C SER A 12 14.31 -12.03 -9.09
N PRO A 13 13.88 -11.85 -10.36
CA PRO A 13 13.39 -12.96 -11.15
C PRO A 13 14.41 -14.08 -11.26
N VAL A 14 13.99 -15.29 -10.92
CA VAL A 14 14.83 -16.48 -10.90
C VAL A 14 14.48 -17.33 -12.11
N GLU A 15 15.47 -17.69 -12.91
CA GLU A 15 15.30 -18.59 -14.04
C GLU A 15 15.36 -20.05 -13.56
N THR A 16 14.36 -20.82 -13.97
CA THR A 16 14.23 -22.26 -13.73
C THR A 16 14.51 -23.02 -15.03
N SER A 17 14.35 -24.35 -15.01
CA SER A 17 14.56 -25.16 -16.22
C SER A 17 13.59 -24.77 -17.34
N GLY A 18 14.12 -24.57 -18.55
CA GLY A 18 13.30 -24.33 -19.75
C GLY A 18 12.93 -22.86 -20.02
N ALA A 19 13.76 -21.89 -19.61
CA ALA A 19 13.52 -20.44 -19.79
C ALA A 19 12.29 -19.89 -19.06
N ILE A 20 11.76 -20.67 -18.12
CA ILE A 20 10.66 -20.29 -17.24
C ILE A 20 11.23 -19.54 -16.07
N LYS A 21 10.61 -18.42 -15.72
CA LYS A 21 11.06 -17.57 -14.63
C LYS A 21 10.00 -17.52 -13.55
N HIS A 22 10.42 -17.24 -12.33
CA HIS A 22 9.48 -16.89 -11.27
C HIS A 22 9.93 -15.66 -10.50
N VAL A 23 8.97 -14.99 -9.90
CA VAL A 23 9.17 -13.84 -9.01
C VAL A 23 8.14 -13.92 -7.88
N VAL A 24 8.53 -13.51 -6.68
CA VAL A 24 7.62 -13.43 -5.54
C VAL A 24 7.26 -11.97 -5.31
N PHE A 25 5.96 -11.70 -5.22
CA PHE A 25 5.41 -10.41 -4.86
C PHE A 25 4.80 -10.47 -3.47
N SER A 26 4.76 -9.32 -2.82
CA SER A 26 4.02 -9.11 -1.59
C SER A 26 3.21 -7.83 -1.61
N CYS A 27 2.13 -7.81 -0.83
CA CYS A 27 1.27 -6.65 -0.63
C CYS A 27 0.50 -6.77 0.68
N LEU A 28 -0.11 -5.66 1.12
CA LEU A 28 -1.05 -5.67 2.23
C LEU A 28 -2.47 -6.00 1.73
N GLN A 29 -3.17 -6.85 2.46
CA GLN A 29 -4.54 -7.26 2.16
C GLN A 29 -5.45 -7.04 3.36
N TRP A 30 -6.65 -6.52 3.11
CA TRP A 30 -7.68 -6.34 4.15
C TRP A 30 -8.78 -7.40 4.09
N SER A 31 -8.64 -8.36 3.19
CA SER A 31 -9.51 -9.53 3.09
C SER A 31 -8.72 -10.79 3.42
N GLY A 32 -9.38 -11.79 4.00
CA GLY A 32 -8.79 -13.11 4.23
C GLY A 32 -8.88 -14.00 2.99
N PRO A 33 -8.40 -15.26 3.09
CA PRO A 33 -8.48 -16.23 2.01
C PRO A 33 -9.92 -16.48 1.54
N ASN A 34 -10.90 -16.36 2.43
CA ASN A 34 -12.31 -16.55 2.11
C ASN A 34 -13.03 -15.24 1.73
N LEU A 35 -12.26 -14.21 1.36
CA LEU A 35 -12.75 -12.87 1.00
C LEU A 35 -13.53 -12.17 2.14
N GLU A 36 -13.44 -12.68 3.36
CA GLU A 36 -13.97 -12.05 4.55
C GLU A 36 -13.14 -10.81 4.91
N THR A 37 -13.78 -9.73 5.36
CA THR A 37 -13.01 -8.56 5.77
C THR A 37 -12.28 -8.82 7.09
N ARG A 38 -11.02 -8.38 7.15
CA ARG A 38 -10.16 -8.45 8.33
C ARG A 38 -10.10 -7.11 9.06
N THR A 39 -9.96 -7.17 10.38
CA THR A 39 -9.72 -5.97 11.23
C THR A 39 -8.31 -5.43 11.06
N TYR A 40 -7.35 -6.32 10.80
CA TYR A 40 -5.94 -6.01 10.58
C TYR A 40 -5.52 -6.43 9.17
N ALA A 41 -4.57 -5.70 8.59
CA ALA A 41 -3.98 -6.08 7.32
C ALA A 41 -3.28 -7.44 7.46
N GLY A 42 -3.45 -8.30 6.46
CA GLY A 42 -2.60 -9.45 6.24
C GLY A 42 -1.45 -9.08 5.31
N HIS A 43 -0.31 -9.73 5.50
CA HIS A 43 0.79 -9.72 4.55
C HIS A 43 0.58 -10.85 3.55
N GLN A 44 0.12 -10.51 2.35
CA GLN A 44 -0.05 -11.46 1.26
C GLN A 44 1.26 -11.62 0.52
N ARG A 45 1.67 -12.87 0.31
CA ARG A 45 2.80 -13.23 -0.58
C ARG A 45 2.29 -14.19 -1.63
N PHE A 46 2.64 -13.96 -2.89
CA PHE A 46 2.29 -14.87 -3.97
C PHE A 46 3.42 -14.94 -4.99
N ALA A 47 3.56 -16.10 -5.63
CA ALA A 47 4.53 -16.29 -6.70
C ALA A 47 3.86 -16.09 -8.06
N LEU A 48 4.57 -15.47 -9.00
CA LEU A 48 4.24 -15.45 -10.41
C LEU A 48 5.29 -16.27 -11.15
N VAL A 49 4.89 -17.37 -11.78
CA VAL A 49 5.67 -18.17 -12.72
C VAL A 49 5.26 -17.74 -14.13
N TYR A 50 6.23 -17.42 -14.97
CA TYR A 50 5.95 -16.89 -16.30
C TYR A 50 7.00 -17.27 -17.33
N ASP A 51 6.60 -17.23 -18.60
CA ASP A 51 7.50 -17.35 -19.74
C ASP A 51 7.93 -15.98 -20.30
N GLY A 52 9.11 -15.94 -20.92
CA GLY A 52 9.61 -14.74 -21.60
C GLY A 52 10.02 -13.60 -20.66
N ALA A 53 9.51 -12.40 -20.95
CA ALA A 53 9.80 -11.18 -20.20
C ALA A 53 8.57 -10.73 -19.41
N LEU A 54 8.79 -10.31 -18.15
CA LEU A 54 7.74 -9.67 -17.37
C LEU A 54 7.54 -8.25 -17.91
N ASP A 55 6.38 -7.98 -18.48
CA ASP A 55 6.03 -6.70 -19.10
C ASP A 55 5.06 -5.88 -18.21
N ASP A 56 4.84 -4.62 -18.58
CA ASP A 56 3.94 -3.73 -17.83
C ASP A 56 2.48 -4.23 -17.84
N ARG A 57 2.09 -5.02 -18.85
CA ARG A 57 0.74 -5.56 -18.96
C ARG A 57 0.46 -6.55 -17.84
N ARG A 58 1.39 -7.47 -17.59
CA ARG A 58 1.33 -8.43 -16.48
C ARG A 58 1.31 -7.73 -15.12
N ILE A 59 2.15 -6.70 -14.94
CA ILE A 59 2.16 -5.91 -13.70
C ILE A 59 0.82 -5.21 -13.47
N ARG A 60 0.29 -4.47 -14.47
CA ARG A 60 -1.01 -3.79 -14.35
C ARG A 60 -2.16 -4.75 -14.07
N MET A 61 -2.12 -5.96 -14.62
CA MET A 61 -3.12 -6.99 -14.34
C MET A 61 -3.06 -7.44 -12.87
N LEU A 62 -1.87 -7.66 -12.31
CA LEU A 62 -1.72 -8.00 -10.89
C LEU A 62 -2.13 -6.86 -9.96
N GLU A 63 -1.76 -5.62 -10.30
CA GLU A 63 -2.21 -4.41 -9.59
C GLU A 63 -3.74 -4.29 -9.61
N ARG A 64 -4.36 -4.57 -10.74
CA ARG A 64 -5.81 -4.63 -10.85
C ARG A 64 -6.42 -5.75 -9.99
N ALA A 65 -5.79 -6.92 -9.95
CA ALA A 65 -6.22 -8.02 -9.08
C ALA A 65 -6.15 -7.62 -7.60
N LEU A 66 -5.12 -6.85 -7.20
CA LEU A 66 -5.05 -6.25 -5.88
C LEU A 66 -6.23 -5.29 -5.66
N ILE A 67 -6.48 -4.37 -6.59
CA ILE A 67 -7.55 -3.36 -6.48
C ILE A 67 -8.93 -4.01 -6.31
N LEU A 68 -9.21 -5.04 -7.11
CA LEU A 68 -10.48 -5.73 -7.09
C LEU A 68 -10.61 -6.72 -5.92
N GLY A 69 -9.58 -6.85 -5.07
CA GLY A 69 -9.57 -7.80 -3.96
C GLY A 69 -9.55 -9.26 -4.39
N ALA A 70 -8.94 -9.57 -5.54
CA ALA A 70 -8.86 -10.91 -6.13
C ALA A 70 -7.62 -11.71 -5.66
N LEU A 71 -6.60 -11.03 -5.12
CA LEU A 71 -5.36 -11.63 -4.61
C LEU A 71 -5.41 -12.30 -3.23
N PRO A 72 -6.27 -11.94 -2.25
CA PRO A 72 -6.28 -12.58 -0.92
C PRO A 72 -6.29 -14.12 -0.90
N PRO A 73 -7.01 -14.83 -1.79
CA PRO A 73 -6.98 -16.29 -1.79
C PRO A 73 -5.76 -16.88 -2.51
N VAL A 74 -4.96 -16.07 -3.22
CA VAL A 74 -4.00 -16.56 -4.22
C VAL A 74 -2.65 -16.86 -3.59
N THR A 75 -2.09 -18.03 -3.89
CA THR A 75 -0.71 -18.40 -3.49
C THR A 75 0.23 -18.38 -4.68
N LEU A 76 -0.20 -18.86 -5.83
CA LEU A 76 0.63 -19.01 -7.03
C LEU A 76 -0.17 -18.63 -8.29
N ILE A 77 0.48 -17.94 -9.21
CA ILE A 77 -0.02 -17.62 -10.54
C ILE A 77 0.97 -18.19 -11.55
N VAL A 78 0.45 -18.92 -12.53
CA VAL A 78 1.22 -19.42 -13.67
C VAL A 78 0.69 -18.74 -14.93
N ASP A 79 1.51 -17.88 -15.53
CA ASP A 79 1.18 -17.10 -16.72
C ASP A 79 2.07 -17.52 -17.89
N LEU A 80 1.50 -18.34 -18.77
CA LEU A 80 2.21 -18.93 -19.91
C LEU A 80 1.46 -18.57 -21.21
N GLU A 81 2.12 -18.75 -22.34
CA GLU A 81 1.50 -18.57 -23.66
C GLU A 81 0.20 -19.37 -23.82
N SER A 82 0.12 -20.56 -23.19
CA SER A 82 -1.07 -21.41 -23.24
C SER A 82 -2.23 -20.94 -22.37
N GLY A 83 -1.99 -20.03 -21.42
CA GLY A 83 -3.04 -19.50 -20.57
C GLY A 83 -2.58 -19.04 -19.19
N PHE A 84 -3.56 -18.53 -18.45
CA PHE A 84 -3.39 -17.98 -17.12
C PHE A 84 -4.05 -18.88 -16.06
N TYR A 85 -3.26 -19.37 -15.12
CA TYR A 85 -3.68 -20.33 -14.11
C TYR A 85 -3.44 -19.75 -12.72
N VAL A 86 -4.49 -19.70 -11.90
CA VAL A 86 -4.46 -19.12 -10.55
C VAL A 86 -4.69 -20.24 -9.54
N PHE A 87 -3.72 -20.42 -8.64
CA PHE A 87 -3.82 -21.36 -7.54
C PHE A 87 -4.18 -20.63 -6.26
N VAL A 88 -5.20 -21.14 -5.58
CA VAL A 88 -5.69 -20.59 -4.33
C VAL A 88 -5.33 -21.47 -3.14
N ASP A 89 -5.14 -20.83 -1.99
CA ASP A 89 -4.79 -21.46 -0.72
C ASP A 89 -5.74 -22.61 -0.36
N SER A 90 -5.20 -23.70 0.20
CA SER A 90 -5.99 -24.86 0.62
C SER A 90 -7.05 -24.56 1.70
N ALA A 91 -6.93 -23.45 2.43
CA ALA A 91 -7.92 -22.95 3.39
C ALA A 91 -9.13 -22.25 2.74
N VAL A 92 -9.10 -22.04 1.42
CA VAL A 92 -10.20 -21.42 0.67
C VAL A 92 -11.36 -22.40 0.58
N THR A 93 -12.51 -22.00 1.11
CA THR A 93 -13.73 -22.80 1.09
C THR A 93 -14.35 -22.81 -0.30
N ASN A 94 -15.09 -23.88 -0.61
CA ASN A 94 -15.82 -24.03 -1.88
C ASN A 94 -16.76 -22.84 -2.17
N GLY A 95 -17.31 -22.20 -1.12
CA GLY A 95 -18.18 -21.03 -1.26
C GLY A 95 -17.46 -19.79 -1.82
N THR A 96 -16.14 -19.71 -1.63
CA THR A 96 -15.31 -18.58 -2.07
C THR A 96 -14.80 -18.74 -3.51
N ILE A 97 -14.65 -19.98 -3.99
CA ILE A 97 -14.12 -20.26 -5.34
C ILE A 97 -14.88 -19.51 -6.44
N ARG A 98 -16.22 -19.55 -6.41
CA ARG A 98 -17.04 -18.86 -7.43
C ARG A 98 -16.90 -17.33 -7.38
N PRO A 99 -16.98 -16.67 -6.22
CA PRO A 99 -16.59 -15.27 -6.06
C PRO A 99 -15.20 -14.95 -6.64
N THR A 100 -14.19 -15.77 -6.33
CA THR A 100 -12.82 -15.59 -6.82
C THR A 100 -12.76 -15.67 -8.35
N ILE A 101 -13.44 -16.64 -8.98
CA ILE A 101 -13.55 -16.74 -10.45
C ILE A 101 -14.16 -15.47 -11.04
N ASN A 102 -15.24 -14.96 -10.44
CA ASN A 102 -15.90 -13.73 -10.92
C ASN A 102 -14.99 -12.50 -10.81
N LEU A 103 -14.18 -12.41 -9.74
CA LEU A 103 -13.21 -11.33 -9.58
C LEU A 103 -12.12 -11.40 -10.65
N TRP A 104 -11.55 -12.57 -10.88
CA TRP A 104 -10.53 -12.76 -11.92
C TRP A 104 -11.08 -12.55 -13.34
N ALA A 105 -12.34 -12.91 -13.60
CA ALA A 105 -12.99 -12.56 -14.86
C ALA A 105 -13.05 -11.02 -15.08
N LYS A 106 -13.26 -10.22 -14.02
CA LYS A 106 -13.21 -8.76 -14.09
C LYS A 106 -11.77 -8.20 -14.19
N VAL A 107 -10.79 -8.91 -13.64
CA VAL A 107 -9.37 -8.58 -13.83
C VAL A 107 -9.01 -8.71 -15.32
N MET A 108 -9.44 -9.80 -15.95
CA MET A 108 -9.11 -10.11 -17.35
C MET A 108 -9.95 -9.35 -18.39
N GLY A 109 -11.20 -9.03 -18.08
CA GLY A 109 -12.19 -8.54 -19.04
C GLY A 109 -11.99 -7.13 -19.62
N ILE A 110 -10.85 -6.48 -19.38
CA ILE A 110 -10.57 -5.13 -19.93
C ILE A 110 -9.68 -5.13 -21.14
N ASP A 111 -8.92 -6.20 -21.35
CA ASP A 111 -8.11 -6.29 -22.53
C ASP A 111 -8.95 -6.76 -23.72
N GLN A 112 -9.49 -5.81 -24.47
CA GLN A 112 -10.36 -6.10 -25.63
C GLN A 112 -9.61 -6.86 -26.74
N GLY A 113 -8.27 -6.89 -26.71
CA GLY A 113 -7.43 -7.51 -27.73
C GLY A 113 -7.27 -9.02 -27.61
N GLN A 114 -7.37 -9.60 -26.41
CA GLN A 114 -7.28 -11.05 -26.19
C GLN A 114 -8.10 -11.46 -24.96
N PRO A 115 -9.13 -12.31 -25.12
CA PRO A 115 -9.86 -12.84 -23.98
C PRO A 115 -8.96 -13.81 -23.21
N TRP A 116 -8.30 -13.33 -22.17
CA TRP A 116 -7.61 -14.19 -21.22
C TRP A 116 -8.63 -14.82 -20.28
N ALA A 117 -8.66 -16.16 -20.22
CA ALA A 117 -9.44 -16.88 -19.24
C ALA A 117 -8.52 -17.30 -18.09
N ALA A 118 -8.83 -16.85 -16.88
CA ALA A 118 -8.16 -17.33 -15.68
C ALA A 118 -8.77 -18.68 -15.28
N ASN A 119 -7.94 -19.72 -15.26
CA ASN A 119 -8.31 -21.03 -14.74
C ASN A 119 -7.94 -21.09 -13.27
N ILE A 120 -8.93 -21.28 -12.40
CA ILE A 120 -8.71 -21.28 -10.95
C ILE A 120 -8.70 -22.71 -10.42
N PHE A 121 -7.66 -23.04 -9.65
CA PHE A 121 -7.43 -24.34 -9.03
C PHE A 121 -7.15 -24.17 -7.54
N SER A 122 -7.46 -25.19 -6.74
CA SER A 122 -6.94 -25.23 -5.38
C SER A 122 -5.46 -25.62 -5.39
N GLU A 123 -4.75 -25.28 -4.33
CA GLU A 123 -3.43 -25.81 -4.03
C GLU A 123 -3.42 -27.36 -4.07
N SER A 124 -4.46 -28.02 -3.56
CA SER A 124 -4.57 -29.48 -3.60
C SER A 124 -4.67 -30.05 -5.02
N ASP A 125 -5.20 -29.30 -5.99
CA ASP A 125 -5.23 -29.70 -7.39
C ASP A 125 -3.83 -29.68 -8.03
N LEU A 126 -2.96 -28.78 -7.59
CA LEU A 126 -1.54 -28.72 -8.00
C LEU A 126 -0.79 -30.00 -7.60
N TYR A 127 -0.91 -30.39 -6.33
CA TYR A 127 -0.19 -31.56 -5.80
C TYR A 127 -0.80 -32.89 -6.25
N SER A 128 -2.12 -32.97 -6.40
CA SER A 128 -2.80 -34.19 -6.86
C SER A 128 -2.67 -34.44 -8.37
N GLY A 129 -2.16 -33.46 -9.14
CA GLY A 129 -2.07 -33.54 -10.59
C GLY A 129 -3.42 -33.40 -11.31
N LYS A 130 -4.46 -32.94 -10.61
CA LYS A 130 -5.77 -32.64 -11.21
C LYS A 130 -5.73 -31.34 -12.02
N ALA A 131 -4.86 -30.41 -11.65
CA ALA A 131 -4.61 -29.22 -12.44
C ALA A 131 -3.83 -29.59 -13.71
N ILE A 132 -4.51 -29.55 -14.86
CA ILE A 132 -3.87 -29.74 -16.17
C ILE A 132 -3.20 -28.42 -16.53
N ILE A 133 -1.98 -28.22 -16.03
CA ILE A 133 -1.14 -27.06 -16.35
C ILE A 133 0.13 -27.48 -17.09
N PRO A 134 0.66 -26.63 -17.97
CA PRO A 134 2.03 -26.80 -18.41
C PRO A 134 2.95 -26.59 -17.22
N LEU A 135 3.94 -27.49 -17.06
CA LEU A 135 5.00 -27.38 -16.04
C LEU A 135 4.54 -27.55 -14.58
N PRO A 136 3.80 -28.62 -14.24
CA PRO A 136 3.31 -28.84 -12.87
C PRO A 136 4.45 -28.99 -11.86
N GLU A 137 5.60 -29.55 -12.27
CA GLU A 137 6.74 -29.77 -11.37
C GLU A 137 7.43 -28.46 -10.98
N GLN A 138 7.61 -27.52 -11.92
CA GLN A 138 8.14 -26.19 -11.63
C GLN A 138 7.19 -25.39 -10.73
N ALA A 139 5.89 -25.47 -11.00
CA ALA A 139 4.88 -24.82 -10.16
C ALA A 139 4.90 -25.35 -8.71
N LYS A 140 4.99 -26.67 -8.52
CA LYS A 140 5.17 -27.29 -7.19
C LYS A 140 6.45 -26.83 -6.51
N GLN A 141 7.58 -26.88 -7.23
CA GLN A 141 8.88 -26.49 -6.69
C GLN A 141 8.86 -25.04 -6.19
N VAL A 142 8.31 -24.11 -6.97
CA VAL A 142 8.18 -22.70 -6.55
C VAL A 142 7.25 -22.58 -5.35
N HIS A 143 6.12 -23.29 -5.34
CA HIS A 143 5.20 -23.28 -4.22
C HIS A 143 5.83 -23.81 -2.92
N GLU A 144 6.68 -24.84 -2.99
CA GLU A 144 7.38 -25.42 -1.84
C GLU A 144 8.56 -24.55 -1.36
N MET A 145 9.19 -23.78 -2.26
CA MET A 145 10.36 -22.95 -1.96
C MET A 145 10.02 -21.71 -1.12
N TYR A 146 8.78 -21.24 -1.15
CA TYR A 146 8.38 -20.00 -0.49
C TYR A 146 7.19 -20.20 0.44
N SER A 147 7.14 -19.45 1.53
CA SER A 147 5.93 -19.31 2.33
C SER A 147 4.99 -18.30 1.65
N LEU A 148 4.08 -18.83 0.84
CA LEU A 148 3.05 -18.11 0.08
C LEU A 148 1.72 -18.07 0.84
N GLY A 149 0.78 -17.25 0.38
CA GLY A 149 -0.51 -17.02 1.01
C GLY A 149 -0.52 -15.79 1.92
N ILE A 150 -1.60 -15.66 2.70
CA ILE A 150 -1.81 -14.50 3.58
C ILE A 150 -1.42 -14.80 5.02
N ASN A 151 -0.43 -14.07 5.52
CA ASN A 151 0.01 -14.13 6.90
C ASN A 151 -0.51 -12.92 7.69
N ASN A 152 -0.54 -12.99 9.02
CA ASN A 152 -0.81 -11.80 9.84
C ASN A 152 0.32 -10.79 9.65
N TYR A 153 0.00 -9.57 9.25
CA TYR A 153 1.01 -8.51 9.19
C TYR A 153 1.41 -8.15 10.63
N LYS A 154 2.69 -8.36 10.96
CA LYS A 154 3.27 -7.87 12.20
C LYS A 154 3.72 -6.44 11.94
N LEU A 155 3.09 -5.47 12.62
CA LEU A 155 3.62 -4.12 12.66
C LEU A 155 5.04 -4.20 13.23
N PRO A 156 6.05 -3.60 12.58
CA PRO A 156 7.34 -3.37 13.22
C PRO A 156 7.07 -2.72 14.58
N SER A 157 7.54 -3.33 15.66
CA SER A 157 7.46 -2.68 16.97
C SER A 157 8.18 -1.34 16.86
N LEU A 158 7.45 -0.25 17.13
CA LEU A 158 8.00 1.10 17.13
C LEU A 158 8.92 1.34 18.34
N ASP A 159 8.91 0.42 19.29
CA ASP A 159 9.87 0.40 20.38
C ASP A 159 11.14 -0.29 19.84
N PRO A 160 12.25 0.46 19.63
CA PRO A 160 13.54 -0.18 19.43
C PRO A 160 13.79 -1.06 20.65
N ASP A 161 14.08 -2.34 20.44
CA ASP A 161 14.43 -3.24 21.54
C ASP A 161 15.60 -2.58 22.30
N PRO A 162 15.43 -2.23 23.59
CA PRO A 162 16.45 -1.48 24.33
C PRO A 162 17.74 -2.29 24.58
N ASP A 163 17.81 -3.53 24.10
CA ASP A 163 18.88 -4.48 24.38
C ASP A 163 19.86 -4.70 23.20
N GLU A 164 19.74 -3.98 22.07
CA GLU A 164 20.73 -4.04 20.96
C GLU A 164 21.76 -2.88 20.94
N GLU A 165 21.76 -1.97 21.93
CA GLU A 165 22.88 -1.05 22.17
C GLU A 165 23.90 -1.68 23.13
N ASN A 166 24.73 -2.59 22.60
CA ASN A 166 25.99 -2.95 23.25
C ASN A 166 27.10 -2.95 22.20
N VAL A 167 27.28 -1.79 21.56
CA VAL A 167 28.49 -1.48 20.78
C VAL A 167 29.38 -0.65 21.70
N GLU A 168 30.52 -1.21 22.08
CA GLU A 168 31.58 -0.52 22.82
C GLU A 168 31.99 0.74 22.04
N GLU A 169 31.52 1.89 22.49
CA GLU A 169 31.87 3.21 21.97
C GLU A 169 33.32 3.54 22.38
N VAL A 170 34.26 3.35 21.47
CA VAL A 170 35.63 3.88 21.59
C VAL A 170 35.56 5.38 21.31
N SER A 171 35.50 6.20 22.36
CA SER A 171 35.46 7.65 22.26
C SER A 171 36.79 8.24 21.77
N ASP A 172 36.76 8.99 20.66
CA ASP A 172 37.83 9.91 20.25
C ASP A 172 37.37 11.37 20.48
N PRO A 173 37.91 12.11 21.46
CA PRO A 173 37.43 13.42 21.84
C PRO A 173 38.18 14.51 21.07
N SER A 174 37.84 14.76 19.82
CA SER A 174 38.32 15.95 19.09
C SER A 174 37.50 16.27 17.84
N GLN A 175 36.35 16.94 17.98
CA GLN A 175 35.85 17.92 17.00
C GLN A 175 34.54 18.59 17.49
N GLN A 176 34.65 19.82 17.99
CA GLN A 176 33.51 20.75 18.14
C GLN A 176 33.58 21.79 17.02
N LEU A 177 32.56 21.81 16.15
CA LEU A 177 32.29 22.88 15.20
C LEU A 177 31.13 23.77 15.72
N PRO A 178 31.12 25.07 15.37
CA PRO A 178 30.27 26.06 16.02
C PRO A 178 28.80 25.98 15.58
N ALA A 179 27.92 26.25 16.54
CA ALA A 179 26.47 26.22 16.41
C ALA A 179 25.95 27.19 15.33
N HIS A 180 25.21 26.64 14.37
CA HIS A 180 24.47 27.39 13.37
C HIS A 180 23.11 27.83 13.95
N PRO A 181 22.58 29.04 13.63
CA PRO A 181 21.32 29.52 14.19
C PRO A 181 20.16 28.62 13.74
N GLN A 182 19.51 27.96 14.70
CA GLN A 182 18.36 27.11 14.41
C GLN A 182 17.18 27.96 13.90
N ARG A 183 16.79 27.71 12.65
CA ARG A 183 15.54 28.19 12.06
C ARG A 183 14.38 27.48 12.79
N PRO A 184 13.27 28.16 13.14
CA PRO A 184 12.13 27.51 13.78
C PRO A 184 11.62 26.36 12.91
N GLN A 185 11.84 25.13 13.38
CA GLN A 185 11.32 23.93 12.74
C GLN A 185 9.81 23.88 12.99
N SER A 186 9.02 23.83 11.92
CA SER A 186 7.58 23.72 11.99
C SER A 186 7.17 22.27 12.30
N ASN A 187 6.71 22.00 13.52
CA ASN A 187 6.29 20.69 14.05
C ASN A 187 4.98 20.11 13.45
N VAL A 188 4.61 20.48 12.23
CA VAL A 188 3.27 20.22 11.70
C VAL A 188 3.15 18.86 11.00
N SER A 189 4.23 18.33 10.40
CA SER A 189 4.19 16.99 9.76
C SER A 189 3.97 15.83 10.75
N PRO A 190 4.63 15.78 11.93
CA PRO A 190 4.35 14.78 12.97
C PRO A 190 2.91 14.85 13.48
N LEU A 191 2.27 16.02 13.40
CA LEU A 191 0.94 16.25 13.92
C LEU A 191 -0.12 15.54 13.09
N ILE A 192 -0.03 15.60 11.76
CA ILE A 192 -0.99 14.94 10.85
C ILE A 192 -0.93 13.42 11.03
N THR A 193 0.28 12.86 11.02
CA THR A 193 0.49 11.42 11.20
C THR A 193 0.02 10.97 12.58
N LYS A 194 0.33 11.73 13.64
CA LYS A 194 -0.14 11.45 14.99
C LYS A 194 -1.67 11.54 15.11
N GLN A 195 -2.31 12.54 14.46
CA GLN A 195 -3.76 12.67 14.49
C GLN A 195 -4.45 11.53 13.73
N LEU A 196 -3.96 11.15 12.54
CA LEU A 196 -4.48 10.01 11.79
C LEU A 196 -4.25 8.69 12.54
N SER A 197 -3.09 8.51 13.17
CA SER A 197 -2.80 7.33 14.00
C SER A 197 -3.70 7.25 15.23
N ASN A 198 -3.88 8.36 15.96
CA ASN A 198 -4.76 8.43 17.11
C ASN A 198 -6.23 8.19 16.72
N ALA A 199 -6.64 8.70 15.57
CA ALA A 199 -7.97 8.44 15.01
C ALA A 199 -8.12 6.96 14.64
N ALA A 200 -7.16 6.36 13.96
CA ALA A 200 -7.20 4.94 13.62
C ALA A 200 -7.26 4.06 14.86
N GLN A 201 -6.46 4.38 15.90
CA GLN A 201 -6.42 3.64 17.16
C GLN A 201 -7.75 3.75 17.93
N GLY A 202 -8.25 4.97 18.14
CA GLY A 202 -9.50 5.16 18.88
C GLY A 202 -10.75 4.60 18.18
N PHE A 203 -10.69 4.36 16.86
CA PHE A 203 -11.71 3.59 16.16
C PHE A 203 -11.66 2.12 16.55
N GLN A 204 -10.46 1.52 16.53
CA GLN A 204 -10.28 0.11 16.86
C GLN A 204 -10.74 -0.18 18.29
N ASP A 205 -10.47 0.75 19.19
CA ASP A 205 -10.84 0.63 20.60
C ASP A 205 -12.31 1.03 20.87
N GLY A 206 -13.03 1.54 19.86
CA GLY A 206 -14.40 2.05 20.00
C GLY A 206 -14.51 3.28 20.92
N THR A 207 -13.39 3.94 21.23
CA THR A 207 -13.30 5.04 22.19
C THR A 207 -13.53 6.41 21.57
N HIS A 208 -13.55 6.51 20.23
CA HIS A 208 -13.75 7.77 19.53
C HIS A 208 -15.09 7.84 18.81
N PRO A 209 -15.81 8.97 18.92
CA PRO A 209 -17.06 9.16 18.21
C PRO A 209 -16.77 9.30 16.71
N PRO A 210 -17.70 8.86 15.83
CA PRO A 210 -17.53 8.92 14.38
C PRO A 210 -17.10 10.30 13.82
N GLU A 211 -17.51 11.36 14.49
CA GLU A 211 -17.23 12.76 14.16
C GLU A 211 -15.74 13.08 14.28
N LYS A 212 -15.02 12.42 15.19
CA LYS A 212 -13.57 12.61 15.33
C LYS A 212 -12.82 12.02 14.14
N PHE A 213 -13.27 10.88 13.59
CA PHE A 213 -12.68 10.30 12.37
C PHE A 213 -12.99 11.14 11.14
N ARG A 214 -14.24 11.60 11.02
CA ARG A 214 -14.66 12.56 9.99
C ARG A 214 -13.68 13.72 9.94
N ASN A 215 -13.42 14.31 11.10
CA ASN A 215 -12.52 15.43 11.26
C ASN A 215 -11.09 15.06 10.85
N SER A 216 -10.51 13.99 11.38
CA SER A 216 -9.14 13.59 10.99
C SER A 216 -8.97 13.31 9.49
N ASN A 217 -9.99 12.75 8.83
CA ASN A 217 -9.96 12.51 7.38
C ASN A 217 -9.98 13.81 6.57
N LEU A 218 -10.78 14.80 6.98
CA LEU A 218 -10.83 16.11 6.33
C LEU A 218 -9.45 16.77 6.31
N HIS A 219 -8.65 16.57 7.38
CA HIS A 219 -7.29 17.10 7.45
C HIS A 219 -6.38 16.54 6.35
N ALA A 220 -6.46 15.23 6.10
CA ALA A 220 -5.65 14.59 5.07
C ALA A 220 -6.04 15.05 3.66
N LEU A 221 -7.33 15.29 3.42
CA LEU A 221 -7.83 15.74 2.11
C LEU A 221 -7.51 17.21 1.85
N MET A 222 -7.58 18.07 2.87
CA MET A 222 -7.37 19.51 2.70
C MET A 222 -5.97 19.90 2.21
N SER A 223 -4.97 19.04 2.37
CA SER A 223 -3.61 19.29 1.85
C SER A 223 -3.50 19.19 0.33
N LYS A 224 -4.47 18.53 -0.33
CA LYS A 224 -4.46 18.27 -1.78
C LYS A 224 -5.72 18.79 -2.48
N THR A 225 -6.83 18.87 -1.77
CA THR A 225 -8.16 19.19 -2.31
C THR A 225 -8.64 20.56 -1.80
N LYS A 226 -9.39 21.34 -2.61
CA LYS A 226 -9.99 22.59 -2.13
C LYS A 226 -11.25 22.30 -1.31
N ILE A 227 -11.60 23.20 -0.39
CA ILE A 227 -12.75 23.04 0.53
C ILE A 227 -14.07 22.70 -0.19
N HIS A 228 -14.41 23.42 -1.26
CA HIS A 228 -15.68 23.16 -1.97
C HIS A 228 -15.71 21.79 -2.65
N GLU A 229 -14.56 21.34 -3.15
CA GLU A 229 -14.43 20.03 -3.79
C GLU A 229 -14.60 18.93 -2.74
N ILE A 230 -14.05 19.11 -1.53
CA ILE A 230 -14.22 18.16 -0.41
C ILE A 230 -15.69 18.01 -0.02
N THR A 231 -16.46 19.11 -0.01
CA THR A 231 -17.89 19.08 0.34
C THR A 231 -18.76 18.42 -0.73
N GLU A 232 -18.28 18.34 -1.96
CA GLU A 232 -18.98 17.73 -3.09
C GLU A 232 -18.63 16.24 -3.28
N LEU A 233 -17.59 15.75 -2.62
CA LEU A 233 -17.19 14.33 -2.67
C LEU A 233 -18.33 13.43 -2.22
N THR A 234 -18.53 12.35 -2.96
CA THR A 234 -19.40 11.22 -2.63
C THR A 234 -18.56 9.99 -2.30
N VAL A 235 -19.20 8.97 -1.74
CA VAL A 235 -18.52 7.70 -1.44
C VAL A 235 -18.07 6.99 -2.73
N ARG A 236 -18.80 7.14 -3.84
CA ARG A 236 -18.41 6.61 -5.16
C ARG A 236 -17.03 7.10 -5.58
N ASP A 237 -16.75 8.38 -5.34
CA ASP A 237 -15.47 9.00 -5.67
C ASP A 237 -14.33 8.34 -4.90
N VAL A 238 -14.63 7.71 -3.75
CA VAL A 238 -13.68 6.96 -2.90
C VAL A 238 -13.52 5.49 -3.26
N ILE A 239 -14.56 4.82 -3.76
CA ILE A 239 -14.54 3.36 -3.94
C ILE A 239 -13.63 2.92 -5.10
N TYR A 240 -13.36 3.78 -6.07
CA TYR A 240 -12.36 3.52 -7.11
C TYR A 240 -10.89 3.68 -6.65
N MET A 241 -10.66 4.06 -5.38
CA MET A 241 -9.34 4.47 -4.85
C MET A 241 -8.49 3.37 -4.19
N HIS A 242 -8.93 2.10 -4.17
CA HIS A 242 -8.25 1.07 -3.37
C HIS A 242 -7.20 0.27 -4.14
N SER A 243 -5.98 0.80 -4.23
CA SER A 243 -4.76 0.00 -4.01
C SER A 243 -3.61 0.77 -3.36
N ALA A 244 -3.51 2.10 -3.54
CA ALA A 244 -2.68 2.96 -2.69
C ALA A 244 -3.08 4.44 -2.86
N VAL A 245 -4.38 4.71 -2.68
CA VAL A 245 -5.06 6.01 -2.68
C VAL A 245 -4.67 7.00 -3.78
N GLY A 246 -5.57 7.14 -4.74
CA GLY A 246 -5.68 8.20 -5.73
C GLY A 246 -7.17 8.52 -5.95
N ALA A 247 -7.61 9.78 -5.82
CA ALA A 247 -9.01 10.18 -5.96
C ALA A 247 -9.37 10.56 -7.39
N ASN A 248 -10.27 9.84 -8.05
CA ASN A 248 -10.86 10.32 -9.30
C ASN A 248 -12.06 11.21 -9.00
N LEU A 249 -11.90 12.51 -9.20
CA LEU A 249 -12.99 13.48 -9.22
C LEU A 249 -13.75 13.29 -10.55
N GLU A 250 -15.05 12.96 -10.51
CA GLU A 250 -15.83 12.87 -11.76
C GLU A 250 -15.74 14.20 -12.55
N PRO A 251 -15.59 14.13 -13.89
CA PRO A 251 -15.52 15.29 -14.77
C PRO A 251 -16.93 15.89 -14.96
N GLY A 252 -17.49 16.45 -13.90
CA GLY A 252 -18.75 17.20 -13.91
C GLY A 252 -18.58 18.69 -13.62
N LEU A 253 -17.47 19.10 -12.97
CA LEU A 253 -17.28 20.47 -12.48
C LEU A 253 -15.89 21.07 -12.76
N PHE A 254 -14.94 20.31 -13.31
CA PHE A 254 -13.60 20.81 -13.62
C PHE A 254 -13.36 20.86 -15.13
N ARG A 255 -12.87 22.02 -15.59
CA ARG A 255 -12.23 22.16 -16.90
C ARG A 255 -10.96 21.28 -16.93
N GLY A 256 -11.07 20.05 -17.40
CA GLY A 256 -10.14 19.53 -18.42
C GLY A 256 -9.01 18.58 -18.02
N GLN A 257 -8.93 18.00 -16.82
CA GLN A 257 -7.94 16.95 -16.54
C GLN A 257 -8.39 16.02 -15.40
N ASP A 258 -8.32 14.71 -15.64
CA ASP A 258 -8.55 13.65 -14.65
C ASP A 258 -7.38 13.64 -13.65
N ASP A 259 -7.34 14.62 -12.76
CA ASP A 259 -6.31 14.71 -11.72
C ASP A 259 -6.67 13.76 -10.57
N GLU A 260 -6.04 12.60 -10.57
CA GLU A 260 -6.10 11.63 -9.49
C GLU A 260 -5.43 12.20 -8.22
N ILE A 261 -6.14 12.26 -7.09
CA ILE A 261 -5.57 12.80 -5.83
C ILE A 261 -4.96 11.69 -4.98
N ASP A 262 -3.63 11.59 -4.99
CA ASP A 262 -2.97 10.61 -4.15
C ASP A 262 -3.06 10.95 -2.65
N LEU A 263 -3.65 10.06 -1.85
CA LEU A 263 -3.68 10.20 -0.39
C LEU A 263 -2.70 9.24 0.29
N PRO A 264 -2.22 9.57 1.50
CA PRO A 264 -1.49 8.61 2.29
C PRO A 264 -2.33 7.35 2.56
N PRO A 265 -1.75 6.13 2.53
CA PRO A 265 -2.49 4.88 2.79
C PRO A 265 -3.31 4.88 4.09
N MET A 266 -2.79 5.52 5.13
CA MET A 266 -3.50 5.66 6.41
C MET A 266 -4.77 6.51 6.28
N ALA A 267 -4.75 7.58 5.48
CA ALA A 267 -5.92 8.42 5.25
C ALA A 267 -7.01 7.62 4.51
N GLY A 268 -6.65 6.89 3.45
CA GLY A 268 -7.59 6.00 2.75
C GLY A 268 -8.22 4.97 3.70
N ARG A 269 -7.43 4.38 4.60
CA ARG A 269 -7.93 3.44 5.63
C ARG A 269 -8.94 4.10 6.57
N VAL A 270 -8.63 5.27 7.11
CA VAL A 270 -9.52 5.96 8.06
C VAL A 270 -10.79 6.45 7.34
N ILE A 271 -10.73 6.79 6.05
CA ILE A 271 -11.91 7.08 5.22
C ILE A 271 -12.78 5.83 5.05
N ALA A 272 -12.19 4.68 4.66
CA ALA A 272 -12.92 3.44 4.50
C ALA A 272 -13.62 2.98 5.81
N MET A 273 -12.92 3.12 6.94
CA MET A 273 -13.46 2.84 8.27
C MET A 273 -14.63 3.78 8.61
N TYR A 274 -14.50 5.07 8.27
CA TYR A 274 -15.57 6.05 8.44
C TYR A 274 -16.82 5.72 7.61
N ILE A 275 -16.65 5.41 6.31
CA ILE A 275 -17.74 5.02 5.40
C ILE A 275 -18.51 3.83 5.98
N ARG A 276 -17.78 2.80 6.43
CA ARG A 276 -18.36 1.60 7.04
C ARG A 276 -19.11 1.93 8.34
N ALA A 277 -18.52 2.73 9.22
CA ALA A 277 -19.13 3.07 10.51
C ALA A 277 -20.41 3.91 10.36
N LYS A 278 -20.43 4.85 9.41
CA LYS A 278 -21.61 5.65 9.09
C LYS A 278 -22.59 4.94 8.15
N LYS A 279 -22.25 3.74 7.65
CA LYS A 279 -23.05 2.94 6.71
C LYS A 279 -23.46 3.76 5.48
N LEU A 280 -22.50 4.51 4.92
CA LEU A 280 -22.72 5.34 3.74
C LEU A 280 -22.77 4.45 2.49
N SER A 281 -23.71 4.77 1.60
CA SER A 281 -23.84 4.21 0.27
C SER A 281 -23.02 5.03 -0.74
N GLU A 282 -22.78 4.48 -1.93
CA GLU A 282 -21.95 5.11 -2.97
C GLU A 282 -22.42 6.51 -3.36
N THR A 283 -23.73 6.76 -3.34
CA THR A 283 -24.33 8.05 -3.70
C THR A 283 -24.43 9.02 -2.53
N ASP A 284 -24.15 8.57 -1.30
CA ASP A 284 -24.14 9.47 -0.16
C ASP A 284 -22.91 10.39 -0.24
N PRO A 285 -23.02 11.63 0.25
CA PRO A 285 -21.86 12.50 0.43
C PRO A 285 -20.80 11.80 1.30
N LEU A 286 -19.53 11.97 0.94
CA LEU A 286 -18.42 11.38 1.68
C LEU A 286 -18.35 11.94 3.10
N PHE A 287 -18.67 13.21 3.29
CA PHE A 287 -18.77 13.85 4.60
C PHE A 287 -20.14 14.49 4.77
N PRO A 288 -21.14 13.73 5.26
CA PRO A 288 -22.44 14.30 5.59
C PRO A 288 -22.36 15.32 6.74
N SER A 289 -23.36 16.20 6.80
CA SER A 289 -23.47 17.21 7.85
C SER A 289 -23.56 16.59 9.26
N ALA A 290 -23.06 17.32 10.27
CA ALA A 290 -23.04 16.88 11.66
C ALA A 290 -24.44 16.75 12.29
N ASP A 291 -25.45 17.37 11.69
CA ASP A 291 -26.84 17.29 12.16
C ASP A 291 -27.47 15.90 11.99
N GLY A 292 -26.75 14.96 11.39
CA GLY A 292 -27.23 13.61 11.12
C GLY A 292 -28.07 13.49 9.85
N SER A 293 -28.24 14.58 9.11
CA SER A 293 -28.78 14.53 7.76
C SER A 293 -27.81 13.80 6.83
N ARG A 294 -28.34 13.17 5.79
CA ARG A 294 -27.53 12.64 4.67
C ARG A 294 -27.16 13.73 3.66
N ALA A 295 -27.41 15.00 3.99
CA ALA A 295 -27.02 16.11 3.14
C ALA A 295 -25.50 16.31 3.22
N ALA A 296 -24.93 16.80 2.12
CA ALA A 296 -23.52 17.16 2.08
C ALA A 296 -23.21 18.24 3.12
N MET A 297 -22.05 18.13 3.77
CA MET A 297 -21.55 19.16 4.66
C MET A 297 -21.43 20.49 3.92
N SER A 298 -21.87 21.58 4.54
CA SER A 298 -21.68 22.90 3.96
C SER A 298 -20.22 23.38 4.07
N VAL A 299 -19.79 24.27 3.17
CA VAL A 299 -18.49 24.93 3.24
C VAL A 299 -18.26 25.60 4.60
N SER A 300 -19.30 26.27 5.15
CA SER A 300 -19.21 26.93 6.46
C SER A 300 -19.01 25.94 7.61
N GLU A 301 -19.63 24.75 7.54
CA GLU A 301 -19.41 23.69 8.52
C GLU A 301 -17.97 23.17 8.45
N LEU A 302 -17.43 22.96 7.23
CA LEU A 302 -16.04 22.54 7.04
C LEU A 302 -15.04 23.59 7.56
N GLU A 303 -15.27 24.87 7.25
CA GLU A 303 -14.47 25.98 7.78
C GLU A 303 -14.52 26.06 9.32
N LYS A 304 -15.68 25.78 9.92
CA LYS A 304 -15.81 25.74 11.38
C LYS A 304 -14.97 24.62 11.99
N ILE A 305 -15.09 23.39 11.47
CA ILE A 305 -14.27 22.24 11.92
C ILE A 305 -12.78 22.60 11.86
N TYR A 306 -12.42 23.30 10.80
CA TYR A 306 -11.06 23.73 10.57
C TYR A 306 -10.58 24.79 11.56
N TYR A 307 -11.38 25.82 11.83
CA TYR A 307 -11.06 26.83 12.84
C TYR A 307 -10.99 26.27 14.25
N ASP A 308 -11.82 25.28 14.57
CA ASP A 308 -11.78 24.57 15.85
C ASP A 308 -10.41 23.87 16.04
N TRP A 309 -9.83 23.30 14.98
CA TRP A 309 -8.49 22.71 15.06
C TRP A 309 -7.37 23.72 15.21
N LEU A 310 -7.40 24.81 14.45
CA LEU A 310 -6.39 25.87 14.62
C LEU A 310 -6.42 26.38 16.05
N THR A 311 -7.62 26.56 16.60
CA THR A 311 -7.79 26.97 17.99
C THR A 311 -7.25 25.92 18.96
N SER A 312 -7.48 24.62 18.73
CA SER A 312 -6.93 23.56 19.60
C SER A 312 -5.40 23.51 19.57
N ASP A 313 -4.79 23.85 18.43
CA ASP A 313 -3.33 23.90 18.26
C ASP A 313 -2.73 25.28 18.60
N GLN A 314 -3.52 26.17 19.22
CA GLN A 314 -3.11 27.52 19.61
C GLN A 314 -2.67 28.40 18.43
N ILE A 315 -3.14 28.10 17.22
CA ILE A 315 -2.95 28.89 16.01
C ILE A 315 -4.10 29.89 15.90
N ASN A 316 -3.79 31.18 15.75
CA ASN A 316 -4.83 32.21 15.66
C ASN A 316 -5.58 32.12 14.31
N PRO A 317 -6.88 31.78 14.30
CA PRO A 317 -7.65 31.60 13.06
C PRO A 317 -7.91 32.93 12.33
N LEU A 318 -7.96 34.06 13.04
CA LEU A 318 -8.21 35.37 12.44
C LEU A 318 -7.02 35.90 11.62
N LYS A 319 -5.83 35.34 11.85
CA LYS A 319 -4.60 35.73 11.15
C LYS A 319 -4.28 34.84 9.96
N THR A 320 -5.07 33.80 9.72
CA THR A 320 -4.68 32.73 8.82
C THR A 320 -5.87 32.25 7.99
N SER A 321 -5.83 32.48 6.68
CA SER A 321 -6.87 31.97 5.79
C SER A 321 -6.67 30.48 5.52
N VAL A 322 -7.77 29.78 5.23
CA VAL A 322 -7.73 28.36 4.80
C VAL A 322 -6.72 28.17 3.67
N GLY A 323 -6.70 29.05 2.67
CA GLY A 323 -5.80 28.95 1.53
C GLY A 323 -4.31 29.03 1.90
N VAL A 324 -3.96 29.88 2.88
CA VAL A 324 -2.58 29.98 3.40
C VAL A 324 -2.17 28.67 4.04
N ILE A 325 -3.03 28.08 4.85
CA ILE A 325 -2.65 26.90 5.60
C ILE A 325 -2.67 25.67 4.71
N ARG A 326 -3.61 25.57 3.77
CA ARG A 326 -3.53 24.55 2.72
C ARG A 326 -2.17 24.57 2.05
N ARG A 327 -1.71 25.75 1.63
CA ARG A 327 -0.37 25.91 1.05
C ARG A 327 0.72 25.43 2.01
N CYS A 328 0.67 25.82 3.29
CA CYS A 328 1.60 25.33 4.29
C CYS A 328 1.57 23.80 4.43
N MET A 329 0.38 23.18 4.47
CA MET A 329 0.22 21.72 4.56
C MET A 329 0.78 21.02 3.32
N THR A 330 0.49 21.53 2.12
CA THR A 330 1.06 21.02 0.88
C THR A 330 2.59 21.09 0.90
N ASP A 331 3.16 22.23 1.32
CA ASP A 331 4.62 22.41 1.43
C ASP A 331 5.23 21.47 2.47
N LEU A 332 4.54 21.22 3.58
CA LEU A 332 4.97 20.31 4.63
C LEU A 332 4.95 18.85 4.19
N MET A 333 3.86 18.42 3.53
CA MET A 333 3.77 17.07 2.99
C MET A 333 4.84 16.84 1.94
N ARG A 334 5.06 17.81 1.05
CA ARG A 334 6.14 17.74 0.06
C ARG A 334 7.52 17.61 0.71
N LYS A 335 7.78 18.32 1.82
CA LYS A 335 9.03 18.18 2.57
C LYS A 335 9.16 16.81 3.23
N ALA A 336 8.08 16.29 3.82
CA ALA A 336 8.07 14.96 4.44
C ALA A 336 8.30 13.85 3.41
N GLU A 337 7.69 13.98 2.23
CA GLU A 337 7.88 13.06 1.10
C GLU A 337 9.32 13.09 0.58
N LEU A 338 9.91 14.28 0.42
CA LEU A 338 11.32 14.42 0.06
C LEU A 338 12.26 13.85 1.12
N GLN A 339 11.93 13.99 2.40
CA GLN A 339 12.71 13.41 3.49
C GLN A 339 12.63 11.88 3.48
N TYR A 340 11.44 11.30 3.32
CA TYR A 340 11.24 9.86 3.20
C TYR A 340 12.05 9.29 2.02
N LEU A 341 11.98 9.93 0.85
CA LEU A 341 12.77 9.53 -0.32
C LEU A 341 14.28 9.64 -0.09
N ALA A 342 14.74 10.63 0.69
CA ALA A 342 16.14 10.75 1.06
C ALA A 342 16.59 9.61 1.99
N GLU A 343 15.81 9.29 3.02
CA GLU A 343 16.06 8.16 3.93
C GLU A 343 16.03 6.81 3.18
N GLU A 344 15.11 6.65 2.24
CA GLU A 344 15.04 5.46 1.39
C GLU A 344 16.27 5.35 0.47
N CYS A 345 16.71 6.45 -0.16
CA CYS A 345 17.95 6.47 -0.95
C CYS A 345 19.19 6.13 -0.11
N GLU A 346 19.29 6.65 1.12
CA GLU A 346 20.38 6.32 2.04
C GLU A 346 20.36 4.83 2.40
N SER A 347 19.18 4.26 2.68
CA SER A 347 19.02 2.82 2.96
C SER A 347 19.39 1.93 1.77
N LEU A 348 19.02 2.32 0.55
CA LEU A 348 19.38 1.64 -0.69
C LEU A 348 20.89 1.75 -0.98
N SER A 349 21.48 2.91 -0.73
CA SER A 349 22.93 3.11 -0.88
C SER A 349 23.70 2.20 0.07
N PHE A 350 23.24 2.07 1.33
CA PHE A 350 23.84 1.20 2.34
C PHE A 350 23.70 -0.28 1.98
N HIS A 351 22.53 -0.72 1.53
CA HIS A 351 22.31 -2.08 1.05
C HIS A 351 23.18 -2.40 -0.18
N THR A 352 23.26 -1.49 -1.15
CA THR A 352 24.08 -1.67 -2.35
C THR A 352 25.56 -1.77 -1.98
N LEU A 353 26.05 -0.91 -1.08
CA LEU A 353 27.43 -0.96 -0.60
C LEU A 353 27.73 -2.28 0.11
N THR A 354 26.82 -2.76 0.95
CA THR A 354 26.95 -3.99 1.73
C THR A 354 26.96 -5.23 0.82
N VAL A 355 26.02 -5.31 -0.13
CA VAL A 355 25.96 -6.40 -1.12
C VAL A 355 27.21 -6.41 -2.00
N THR A 356 27.66 -5.25 -2.47
CA THR A 356 28.86 -5.15 -3.31
C THR A 356 30.12 -5.58 -2.53
N THR A 357 30.21 -5.19 -1.26
CA THR A 357 31.32 -5.57 -0.37
C THR A 357 31.32 -7.07 -0.10
N LEU A 358 30.16 -7.67 0.18
CA LEU A 358 30.02 -9.12 0.35
C LEU A 358 30.41 -9.88 -0.93
N CYS A 359 29.95 -9.44 -2.10
CA CYS A 359 30.34 -10.04 -3.38
C CYS A 359 31.86 -9.96 -3.63
N LEU A 360 32.49 -8.82 -3.32
CA LEU A 360 33.94 -8.67 -3.44
C LEU A 360 34.70 -9.59 -2.47
N MET A 361 34.24 -9.72 -1.23
CA MET A 361 34.83 -10.64 -0.25
C MET A 361 34.71 -12.10 -0.70
N THR A 362 33.56 -12.52 -1.23
CA THR A 362 33.37 -13.88 -1.76
C THR A 362 34.27 -14.16 -2.97
N LEU A 363 34.41 -13.19 -3.89
CA LEU A 363 35.31 -13.32 -5.04
C LEU A 363 36.79 -13.40 -4.61
N MET A 364 37.19 -12.61 -3.62
CA MET A 364 38.54 -12.66 -3.04
C MET A 364 38.81 -14.02 -2.38
N GLN A 365 37.84 -14.57 -1.64
CA GLN A 365 37.97 -15.88 -1.00
C GLN A 365 38.17 -17.00 -2.04
N HIS A 366 37.36 -17.00 -3.11
CA HIS A 366 37.52 -17.97 -4.19
C HIS A 366 38.83 -17.80 -4.98
N SER A 367 39.36 -16.58 -5.09
CA SER A 367 40.67 -16.34 -5.70
C SER A 367 41.81 -16.92 -4.86
N VAL A 368 41.73 -16.79 -3.54
CA VAL A 368 42.75 -17.34 -2.62
C VAL A 368 42.74 -18.86 -2.66
N ASP A 369 41.57 -19.48 -2.64
CA ASP A 369 41.43 -20.94 -2.73
C ASP A 369 41.93 -21.48 -4.08
N ALA A 370 41.72 -20.77 -5.19
CA ALA A 370 42.23 -21.17 -6.50
C ALA A 370 43.77 -21.15 -6.58
N THR A 371 44.42 -20.22 -5.88
CA THR A 371 45.89 -20.17 -5.80
C THR A 371 46.51 -21.20 -4.84
N ALA A 372 45.74 -21.79 -3.93
CA ALA A 372 46.24 -22.80 -2.99
C ALA A 372 46.25 -24.23 -3.57
N VAL A 373 45.70 -24.44 -4.77
CA VAL A 373 45.61 -25.76 -5.45
C VAL A 373 46.67 -25.94 -6.54
N VAL A 374 47.62 -25.02 -6.66
CA VAL A 374 48.80 -25.12 -7.56
C VAL A 374 50.05 -25.25 -6.71
#